data_AF-A0A0M4L8X9-F1
#
_entry.id   AF-A0A0M4L8X9-F1
#
_cell.length_a   1.000
_cell.length_b   1.000
_cell.length_c   1.000
_cell.angle_alpha   90.00
_cell.angle_beta   90.00
_cell.angle_gamma   90.00
#
_symmetry.space_group_name_H-M   'P 1'
#
loop_
_entity.id
_entity.type
_entity.pdbx_description
1 polymer ?
#
loop_
_entity_poly.entity_id
_entity_poly.type
_entity_poly.pdbx_seq_one_letter_code
_entity_poly.pdbx_strand_id
1 'polypeptide(L)'
;MITVLRQKWHLYAIPADEIFGSFFDAMNAFECPFGHSELPRNMHDTEKTGVALRLAWLERGHPRASAVADVLSAAGFPDFGKQLNLLSIQTAETISLERP
;
A
#
# COMPACT_ATOMS: atom_id res chain seq x y z
N MET A 1 -5.36 17.50 0.46
CA MET A 1 -3.97 16.97 0.54
C MET A 1 -3.91 15.44 0.43
N ILE A 2 -4.76 14.68 1.14
CA ILE A 2 -4.84 13.21 1.02
C ILE A 2 -5.15 12.74 -0.42
N THR A 3 -6.03 13.43 -1.12
CA THR A 3 -6.41 13.10 -2.51
C THR A 3 -5.22 13.17 -3.47
N VAL A 4 -4.33 14.15 -3.28
CA VAL A 4 -3.15 14.36 -4.13
C VAL A 4 -2.13 13.23 -3.95
N LEU A 5 -1.90 12.80 -2.70
CA LEU A 5 -1.05 11.62 -2.42
C LEU A 5 -1.65 10.34 -3.04
N ARG A 6 -2.96 10.13 -2.91
CA ARG A 6 -3.64 8.97 -3.49
C ARG A 6 -3.62 8.94 -5.02
N GLN A 7 -3.68 10.10 -5.65
CA GLN A 7 -3.66 10.23 -7.11
C GLN A 7 -2.24 10.16 -7.68
N LYS A 8 -1.22 10.49 -6.90
CA LYS A 8 0.18 10.45 -7.35
C LYS A 8 0.80 9.07 -7.22
N TRP A 9 0.38 8.27 -6.24
CA TRP A 9 1.03 7.00 -5.90
C TRP A 9 0.06 5.81 -5.95
N HIS A 10 0.54 4.68 -6.44
CA HIS A 10 0.06 3.36 -6.03
C HIS A 10 0.75 3.00 -4.71
N LEU A 11 -0.04 2.51 -3.75
CA LEU A 11 0.44 2.13 -2.42
C LEU A 11 0.12 0.65 -2.20
N TYR A 12 1.14 -0.21 -2.18
CA TYR A 12 0.95 -1.63 -1.96
C TYR A 12 1.55 -2.05 -0.62
N ALA A 13 0.78 -2.82 0.14
CA ALA A 13 1.28 -3.47 1.35
C ALA A 13 2.00 -4.76 0.96
N ILE A 14 3.26 -4.89 1.37
CA ILE A 14 4.11 -6.04 1.10
C ILE A 14 4.71 -6.53 2.43
N PRO A 15 4.84 -7.85 2.64
CA PRO A 15 5.56 -8.39 3.80
C PRO A 15 6.97 -7.81 3.94
N ALA A 16 7.36 -7.48 5.17
CA ALA A 16 8.62 -6.80 5.45
C ALA A 16 9.86 -7.65 5.15
N ASP A 17 9.73 -8.97 5.30
CA ASP A 17 10.72 -9.98 4.96
C ASP A 17 10.93 -10.08 3.44
N GLU A 18 9.87 -9.93 2.65
CA GLU A 18 9.96 -9.92 1.18
C GLU A 18 10.51 -8.60 0.63
N ILE A 19 10.18 -7.46 1.25
CA ILE A 19 10.55 -6.13 0.73
C ILE A 19 12.06 -5.91 0.67
N PHE A 20 12.83 -6.42 1.63
CA PHE A 20 14.28 -6.22 1.69
C PHE A 20 15.11 -7.33 1.05
N GLY A 21 14.43 -8.38 0.58
CA GLY A 21 15.08 -9.46 -0.16
C GLY A 21 14.79 -9.33 -1.66
N SER A 22 14.13 -10.35 -2.18
CA SER A 22 13.86 -10.52 -3.62
C SER A 22 13.12 -9.35 -4.24
N PHE A 23 12.24 -8.66 -3.51
CA PHE A 23 11.52 -7.51 -4.04
C PHE A 23 12.47 -6.34 -4.33
N PHE A 24 13.33 -5.95 -3.40
CA PHE A 24 14.28 -4.84 -3.60
C PHE A 24 15.23 -5.13 -4.78
N ASP A 25 15.75 -6.35 -4.83
CA ASP A 25 16.65 -6.79 -5.91
C ASP A 25 15.94 -6.80 -7.26
N ALA A 26 14.70 -7.30 -7.33
CA ALA A 26 13.90 -7.27 -8.55
C ALA A 26 13.59 -5.85 -9.01
N MET A 27 13.25 -4.95 -8.08
CA MET A 27 12.99 -3.54 -8.39
C MET A 27 14.23 -2.82 -8.91
N ASN A 28 15.41 -3.11 -8.34
CA ASN A 28 16.68 -2.57 -8.82
C ASN A 28 17.07 -3.13 -10.19
N ALA A 29 16.94 -4.46 -10.40
CA ALA A 29 17.23 -5.09 -11.68
C ALA A 29 16.29 -4.61 -12.79
N PHE A 30 15.03 -4.34 -12.45
CA PHE A 30 14.05 -3.72 -13.34
C PHE A 30 14.21 -2.19 -13.44
N GLU A 31 15.16 -1.61 -12.69
CA GLU A 31 15.44 -0.16 -12.64
C GLU A 31 14.16 0.66 -12.40
N CYS A 32 13.32 0.20 -11.48
CA CYS A 32 12.07 0.87 -11.13
C CYS A 32 12.30 1.82 -9.95
N PRO A 33 12.00 3.12 -10.08
CA PRO A 33 11.99 4.01 -8.94
C PRO A 33 10.82 3.66 -8.02
N PHE A 34 11.10 3.49 -6.73
CA PHE A 34 10.09 3.30 -5.70
C PHE A 34 10.56 3.84 -4.37
N GLY A 35 9.60 4.25 -3.54
CA GLY A 35 9.83 4.51 -2.12
C GLY A 35 9.30 3.35 -1.27
N HIS A 36 9.76 3.24 -0.03
CA HIS A 36 9.11 2.37 0.94
C HIS A 36 9.00 3.04 2.31
N SER A 37 7.98 2.67 3.07
CA SER A 37 7.81 3.13 4.46
C SER A 37 7.23 2.03 5.33
N GLU A 38 7.56 2.05 6.62
CA GLU A 38 6.92 1.18 7.60
C GLU A 38 5.48 1.64 7.86
N LEU A 39 4.60 0.69 8.16
CA LEU A 39 3.27 1.02 8.67
C LEU A 39 3.36 1.34 10.17
N PRO A 40 2.58 2.31 10.67
CA PRO A 40 2.47 2.56 12.10
C PRO A 40 2.09 1.29 12.85
N ARG A 41 2.72 1.06 14.01
CA ARG A 41 2.60 -0.16 14.82
C ARG A 41 1.15 -0.59 15.08
N ASN A 42 0.23 0.36 15.22
CA ASN A 42 -1.18 0.08 15.55
C ASN A 42 -2.10 0.00 14.31
N MET A 43 -1.59 0.14 13.09
CA MET A 43 -2.38 -0.01 11.86
C MET A 43 -2.47 -1.45 11.37
N HIS A 44 -1.64 -2.35 11.88
CA HIS A 44 -1.69 -3.77 11.57
C HIS A 44 -1.25 -4.56 12.79
N ASP A 45 -2.00 -5.60 13.13
CA ASP A 45 -1.78 -6.41 14.32
C ASP A 45 -0.68 -7.45 14.04
N THR A 46 0.57 -6.98 14.09
CA THR A 46 1.77 -7.80 13.89
C THR A 46 1.88 -8.94 14.89
N GLU A 47 1.34 -8.78 16.11
CA GLU A 47 1.36 -9.82 17.14
C GLU A 47 0.40 -10.97 16.78
N LYS A 48 -0.74 -10.66 16.15
CA LYS A 48 -1.67 -11.70 15.67
C LYS A 48 -1.28 -12.31 14.34
N THR A 49 -0.74 -11.53 13.41
CA THR A 49 -0.44 -12.02 12.06
C THR A 49 0.96 -12.63 11.93
N GLY A 50 1.88 -12.28 12.84
CA GLY A 50 3.29 -12.70 12.78
C GLY A 50 4.09 -12.08 11.63
N VAL A 51 3.46 -11.26 10.79
CA VAL A 51 4.07 -10.66 9.59
C VAL A 51 3.95 -9.14 9.67
N ALA A 52 5.10 -8.47 9.72
CA ALA A 52 5.17 -7.01 9.60
C ALA A 52 4.92 -6.60 8.15
N LEU A 53 4.12 -5.55 7.96
CA LEU A 53 3.81 -5.02 6.63
C LEU A 53 4.52 -3.69 6.41
N ARG A 54 5.01 -3.52 5.19
CA ARG A 54 5.59 -2.27 4.69
C ARG A 54 4.82 -1.80 3.48
N LEU A 55 4.82 -0.48 3.27
CA LEU A 55 4.23 0.12 2.08
C LEU A 55 5.30 0.37 1.03
N ALA A 56 5.06 -0.12 -0.18
CA ALA A 56 5.76 0.30 -1.39
C ALA A 56 5.01 1.47 -2.05
N TRP A 57 5.76 2.50 -2.40
CA TRP A 57 5.29 3.73 -3.04
C TRP A 57 5.73 3.73 -4.50
N LEU A 58 4.77 3.58 -5.41
CA LEU A 58 5.00 3.49 -6.85
C LEU A 58 4.31 4.65 -7.55
N GLU A 59 5.07 5.47 -8.29
CA GLU A 59 4.51 6.67 -8.92
C GLU A 59 3.63 6.30 -10.13
N ARG A 60 2.37 6.75 -10.15
CA ARG A 60 1.41 6.42 -11.23
C ARG A 60 1.83 6.93 -12.61
N GLY A 61 2.63 7.99 -12.64
CA GLY A 61 3.13 8.61 -13.87
C GLY A 61 4.38 7.95 -14.44
N HIS A 62 5.02 7.03 -13.69
CA HIS A 62 6.26 6.41 -14.12
C HIS A 62 5.98 5.02 -14.74
N PRO A 63 6.28 4.78 -16.04
CA PRO A 63 5.87 3.56 -16.74
C PRO A 63 6.28 2.27 -16.04
N ARG A 64 7.52 2.19 -15.52
CA ARG A 64 8.00 1.00 -14.80
C ARG A 64 7.27 0.80 -13.46
N ALA A 65 6.97 1.88 -12.75
CA ALA A 65 6.31 1.80 -11.46
C ALA A 65 4.83 1.40 -11.61
N SER A 66 4.18 1.88 -12.67
CA SER A 66 2.83 1.45 -13.05
C SER A 66 2.82 -0.02 -13.48
N ALA A 67 3.81 -0.50 -14.25
CA ALA A 67 3.92 -1.91 -14.60
C ALA A 67 4.10 -2.80 -13.35
N VAL A 68 4.94 -2.39 -12.40
CA VAL A 68 5.08 -3.10 -11.11
C VAL A 68 3.76 -3.08 -10.33
N ALA A 69 3.06 -1.94 -10.31
CA ALA A 69 1.76 -1.83 -9.65
C ALA A 69 0.73 -2.81 -10.25
N ASP A 70 0.71 -2.96 -11.58
CA ASP A 70 -0.16 -3.91 -12.26
C ASP A 70 0.18 -5.36 -11.88
N VAL A 71 1.48 -5.71 -11.81
CA VAL A 71 1.95 -7.03 -11.37
C VAL A 71 1.54 -7.30 -9.92
N LEU A 72 1.76 -6.36 -9.01
CA LEU A 72 1.36 -6.48 -7.61
C LEU A 72 -0.16 -6.62 -7.47
N SER A 73 -0.92 -5.86 -8.26
CA SER A 73 -2.38 -6.00 -8.30
C SER A 73 -2.82 -7.37 -8.79
N ALA A 74 -2.20 -7.88 -9.86
CA ALA A 74 -2.54 -9.18 -10.44
C ALA A 74 -2.17 -10.34 -9.51
N ALA A 75 -1.08 -10.19 -8.74
CA ALA A 75 -0.67 -11.13 -7.71
C ALA A 75 -1.52 -11.06 -6.42
N GLY A 76 -2.46 -10.11 -6.34
CA GLY A 76 -3.39 -10.00 -5.21
C GLY A 76 -2.84 -9.23 -4.00
N PHE A 77 -1.73 -8.49 -4.15
CA PHE A 77 -1.22 -7.66 -3.07
C PHE A 77 -2.22 -6.54 -2.70
N PRO A 78 -2.41 -6.23 -1.41
CA PRO A 78 -3.36 -5.21 -1.00
C PRO A 78 -2.96 -3.81 -1.46
N ASP A 79 -3.86 -3.16 -2.21
CA ASP A 79 -3.78 -1.71 -2.46
C ASP A 79 -4.25 -0.97 -1.20
N PHE A 80 -3.28 -0.44 -0.47
CA PHE A 80 -3.52 0.26 0.79
C PHE A 80 -4.36 1.53 0.60
N GLY A 81 -4.20 2.22 -0.54
CA GLY A 81 -5.00 3.40 -0.87
C GLY A 81 -6.49 3.07 -1.05
N LYS A 82 -6.80 1.89 -1.62
CA LYS A 82 -8.18 1.39 -1.71
C LYS A 82 -8.71 1.00 -0.33
N GLN A 83 -7.92 0.31 0.50
CA GLN A 83 -8.36 -0.09 1.84
C GLN A 83 -8.67 1.10 2.74
N LEU A 84 -7.81 2.13 2.75
CA LEU A 84 -8.09 3.36 3.48
C LEU A 84 -9.38 4.04 3.02
N ASN A 85 -9.69 3.99 1.72
CA ASN A 85 -10.94 4.53 1.20
C ASN A 85 -12.15 3.78 1.74
N LEU A 86 -12.11 2.45 1.72
CA LEU A 86 -13.19 1.60 2.24
C LEU A 86 -13.42 1.88 3.73
N LEU A 87 -12.36 1.95 4.53
CA LEU A 87 -12.45 2.29 5.96
C LEU A 87 -13.02 3.70 6.18
N SER A 88 -12.65 4.67 5.34
CA SER A 88 -13.18 6.03 5.45
C SER A 88 -14.69 6.12 5.17
N ILE A 89 -15.18 5.33 4.22
CA ILE A 89 -16.60 5.26 3.86
C ILE A 89 -17.38 4.57 4.99
N GLN A 90 -16.90 3.41 5.48
CA GLN A 90 -17.51 2.70 6.59
C GLN A 90 -17.61 3.58 7.86
N THR A 91 -16.55 4.34 8.14
CA THR A 91 -16.55 5.29 9.27
C THR A 91 -17.63 6.37 9.10
N ALA A 92 -17.80 6.91 7.90
CA ALA A 92 -18.80 7.93 7.61
C ALA A 92 -20.24 7.40 7.71
N GLU A 93 -20.49 6.17 7.26
CA GLU A 93 -21.79 5.49 7.41
C GLU A 93 -22.12 5.23 8.88
N THR A 94 -21.14 4.76 9.67
CA THR A 94 -21.31 4.52 11.11
C THR A 94 -21.65 5.81 11.86
N ILE A 95 -20.96 6.91 11.56
CA ILE A 95 -21.22 8.24 12.17
C ILE A 95 -22.59 8.80 11.76
N SER A 96 -23.10 8.44 10.58
CA SER A 96 -24.40 8.89 10.09
C SER A 96 -25.56 8.13 10.73
N LEU A 97 -25.35 6.86 11.11
CA LEU A 97 -26.30 6.03 11.85
C LEU A 97 -26.38 6.39 13.35
N GLU A 98 -25.33 6.99 13.92
CA GLU A 98 -25.28 7.40 15.33
C GLU A 98 -25.75 8.85 15.59
N ARG A 99 -26.14 9.60 14.55
CA ARG A 99 -26.78 10.91 14.75
C ARG A 99 -28.31 10.78 14.75
N PRO A 100 -29.00 11.20 15.83
CA PRO A 100 -30.46 11.16 15.93
C PRO A 100 -31.17 12.16 15.01
#